data_AF-A0A3B8ZG84-F1
#
_entry.id   AF-A0A3B8ZG84-F1
#
_cell.length_a   1.000
_cell.length_b   1.000
_cell.length_c   1.000
_cell.angle_alpha   90.00
_cell.angle_beta   90.00
_cell.angle_gamma   90.00
#
_symmetry.space_group_name_H-M   'P 1'
#
loop_
_entity.id
_entity.type
_entity.pdbx_description
1 polymer ?
#
loop_
_entity_poly.entity_id
_entity_poly.type
_entity_poly.pdbx_seq_one_letter_code
_entity_poly.pdbx_strand_id
1 'polypeptide(L)'
;MKLYVDSQGQLIVQDSMGNQWINVRPVRLFPLSQPDRWISLIDSAGREIVCIDDPAQLGQSQKNVLIGELERREFVPIVKRIISVSGNSEPCQWQVETDRGLTSF
;
A
#
# COMPACT_ATOMS: atom_id res chain seq x y z
N MET A 1 -12.68 11.61 11.70
CA MET A 1 -12.58 11.07 10.33
C MET A 1 -13.19 9.67 10.30
N LYS A 2 -13.97 9.34 9.28
CA LYS A 2 -14.47 7.98 9.01
C LYS A 2 -13.80 7.42 7.75
N LEU A 3 -13.55 6.12 7.75
CA LEU A 3 -12.94 5.38 6.64
C LEU A 3 -13.77 4.11 6.42
N TYR A 4 -14.26 3.91 5.20
CA TYR A 4 -15.07 2.74 4.85
C TYR A 4 -14.98 2.46 3.35
N VAL A 5 -15.33 1.23 2.97
CA VAL A 5 -15.47 0.83 1.56
C VAL A 5 -16.94 0.88 1.19
N ASP A 6 -17.26 1.47 0.04
CA ASP A 6 -18.63 1.51 -0.48
C ASP A 6 -19.03 0.20 -1.19
N SER A 7 -20.26 0.14 -1.71
CA SER A 7 -20.76 -1.03 -2.45
C SER A 7 -20.04 -1.30 -3.78
N GLN A 8 -19.27 -0.34 -4.28
CA GLN A 8 -18.48 -0.45 -5.51
C GLN A 8 -17.03 -0.84 -5.22
N GLY A 9 -16.66 -1.07 -3.95
CA GLY A 9 -15.29 -1.41 -3.57
C GLY A 9 -14.34 -0.21 -3.55
N GLN A 10 -14.87 1.02 -3.49
CA GLN A 10 -14.09 2.25 -3.40
C GLN A 10 -13.88 2.64 -1.94
N LEU A 11 -12.65 3.01 -1.59
CA LEU A 11 -12.33 3.57 -0.29
C LEU A 11 -12.83 5.01 -0.20
N ILE A 12 -13.62 5.29 0.82
CA ILE A 12 -14.18 6.61 1.11
C ILE A 12 -13.58 7.15 2.41
N VAL A 13 -13.16 8.41 2.36
CA VAL A 13 -12.78 9.19 3.54
C VAL A 13 -13.85 10.25 3.78
N GLN A 14 -14.31 10.35 5.02
CA GLN A 14 -15.24 11.40 5.44
C GLN A 14 -14.68 12.18 6.64
N ASP A 15 -14.68 13.51 6.54
CA ASP A 15 -14.29 14.37 7.66
C ASP A 15 -15.44 14.58 8.68
N SER A 16 -15.20 15.37 9.72
CA SER A 16 -16.22 15.70 10.72
C SER A 16 -17.29 16.68 10.23
N MET A 17 -17.03 17.41 9.14
CA MET A 17 -17.97 18.37 8.54
C MET A 17 -18.84 17.72 7.46
N GLY A 18 -18.61 16.44 7.15
CA GLY A 18 -19.37 15.67 6.18
C GLY A 18 -18.79 15.67 4.77
N ASN A 19 -17.66 16.35 4.52
CA ASN A 19 -16.99 16.29 3.23
C ASN A 19 -16.48 14.88 2.98
N GLN A 20 -16.66 14.41 1.75
CA GLN A 20 -16.30 13.05 1.33
C GLN A 20 -15.33 13.09 0.17
N TRP A 21 -14.28 12.27 0.28
CA TRP A 21 -13.39 11.96 -0.82
C TRP A 21 -13.62 10.51 -1.22
N ILE A 22 -13.85 10.32 -2.52
CA ILE A 22 -14.21 9.02 -3.12
C ILE A 22 -12.97 8.46 -3.83
N ASN A 23 -12.85 7.13 -3.87
CA ASN A 23 -11.76 6.42 -4.54
C ASN A 23 -10.37 6.83 -4.02
N VAL A 24 -10.29 7.00 -2.71
CA VAL A 24 -9.06 7.33 -2.00
C VAL A 24 -8.12 6.13 -2.02
N ARG A 25 -6.82 6.39 -2.02
CA ARG A 25 -5.80 5.34 -2.00
C ARG A 25 -4.87 5.53 -0.80
N PRO A 26 -4.64 4.50 0.00
CA PRO A 26 -3.63 4.56 1.05
C PRO A 26 -2.24 4.28 0.44
N VAL A 27 -1.23 5.01 0.91
CA VAL A 27 0.17 4.88 0.51
C VAL A 27 1.06 4.98 1.75
N ARG A 28 1.98 4.02 1.93
CA ARG A 28 3.03 4.13 2.96
C ARG A 28 4.06 5.17 2.57
N LEU A 29 4.26 6.16 3.42
CA LEU A 29 5.30 7.18 3.21
C LEU A 29 6.70 6.62 3.48
N PHE A 30 6.82 5.67 4.42
CA PHE A 30 8.09 5.08 4.84
C PHE A 30 8.03 3.54 4.85
N PRO A 31 7.82 2.89 3.70
CA PRO A 31 7.51 1.46 3.62
C PRO A 31 8.61 0.53 4.17
N LEU A 32 9.87 1.00 4.21
CA LEU A 32 11.00 0.20 4.71
C LEU A 32 11.34 0.49 6.18
N SER A 33 11.39 1.76 6.58
CA SER A 33 11.84 2.15 7.92
C SER A 33 10.72 2.19 8.95
N GLN A 34 9.47 2.43 8.52
CA GLN A 34 8.31 2.49 9.39
C GLN A 34 7.08 1.87 8.67
N PRO A 35 7.10 0.55 8.41
CA PRO A 35 6.10 -0.13 7.59
C PRO A 35 4.68 -0.05 8.15
N ASP A 36 4.52 0.13 9.45
CA ASP A 36 3.21 0.16 10.11
C ASP A 36 2.73 1.59 10.45
N ARG A 37 3.45 2.62 10.00
CA ARG A 37 3.18 4.02 10.35
C ARG A 37 3.20 4.92 9.12
N TRP A 38 2.70 6.15 9.29
CA TRP A 38 2.75 7.20 8.28
C TRP A 38 2.11 6.78 6.95
N ILE A 39 0.79 6.68 6.96
CA ILE A 39 -0.01 6.29 5.80
C ILE A 39 -0.73 7.52 5.28
N SER A 40 -0.35 7.94 4.07
CA SER A 40 -1.01 9.02 3.36
C SER A 40 -2.23 8.50 2.61
N LEU A 41 -3.35 9.19 2.77
CA LEU A 41 -4.56 8.96 2.00
C LEU A 41 -4.61 9.98 0.87
N ILE A 42 -4.45 9.51 -0.36
CA ILE A 42 -4.41 10.35 -1.57
C ILE A 42 -5.69 10.20 -2.39
N ASP A 43 -6.15 11.30 -2.98
CA ASP A 43 -7.27 11.28 -3.92
C ASP A 43 -6.85 10.72 -5.30
N SER A 44 -7.81 10.64 -6.22
CA SER A 44 -7.55 10.19 -7.60
C SER A 44 -6.64 11.12 -8.41
N ALA A 45 -6.47 12.38 -7.98
CA ALA A 45 -5.55 13.35 -8.56
C ALA A 45 -4.15 13.31 -7.93
N GLY A 46 -3.92 12.40 -6.97
CA GLY A 46 -2.64 12.25 -6.26
C GLY A 46 -2.42 13.28 -5.17
N ARG A 47 -3.46 14.03 -4.75
CA ARG A 47 -3.36 15.00 -3.66
C ARG A 47 -3.57 14.31 -2.33
N GLU A 48 -2.72 14.62 -1.36
CA GLU A 48 -2.91 14.17 0.01
C GLU A 48 -4.15 14.83 0.62
N ILE A 49 -5.04 13.99 1.14
CA ILE A 49 -6.22 14.40 1.91
C ILE A 49 -5.86 14.46 3.39
N VAL A 50 -5.17 13.41 3.88
CA VAL A 50 -4.80 13.26 5.28
C VAL A 50 -3.65 12.27 5.42
N CYS A 51 -2.78 12.51 6.38
CA CYS A 51 -1.75 11.58 6.81
C CYS A 51 -2.14 10.96 8.16
N ILE A 52 -2.08 9.63 8.26
CA ILE A 52 -2.29 8.86 9.48
C ILE A 52 -0.92 8.47 10.02
N ASP A 53 -0.54 9.01 11.17
CA ASP A 53 0.76 8.76 11.82
C ASP A 53 0.86 7.34 12.39
N ASP A 54 -0.20 6.86 13.05
CA ASP A 54 -0.30 5.53 13.63
C ASP A 54 -1.71 4.93 13.43
N PRO A 55 -1.86 3.95 12.53
CA PRO A 55 -3.12 3.24 12.30
C PRO A 55 -3.70 2.54 13.53
N ALA A 56 -2.90 2.29 14.57
CA ALA A 56 -3.39 1.73 15.83
C ALA A 56 -4.31 2.70 16.59
N GLN A 57 -4.28 4.00 16.28
CA GLN A 57 -5.19 4.99 16.85
C GLN A 57 -6.58 4.98 16.18
N LEU A 58 -6.73 4.28 15.05
CA LEU A 58 -8.02 4.11 14.40
C LEU A 58 -8.86 3.04 15.09
N GLY A 59 -10.18 3.17 15.04
CA GLY A 59 -11.08 2.09 15.45
C GLY A 59 -10.83 0.83 14.61
N GLN A 60 -10.96 -0.36 15.23
CA GLN A 60 -10.60 -1.65 14.62
C GLN A 60 -11.18 -1.86 13.21
N SER A 61 -12.43 -1.47 12.99
CA SER A 61 -13.08 -1.59 11.67
C SER A 61 -12.37 -0.75 10.60
N GLN A 62 -12.04 0.51 10.91
CA GLN A 62 -11.31 1.40 9.99
C GLN A 62 -9.89 0.92 9.75
N LYS A 63 -9.22 0.41 10.79
CA LYS A 63 -7.88 -0.16 10.68
C LYS A 63 -7.88 -1.37 9.72
N ASN A 64 -8.85 -2.26 9.83
CA ASN A 64 -8.98 -3.42 8.94
C ASN A 64 -9.20 -2.99 7.48
N VAL A 65 -10.06 -1.99 7.25
CA VAL A 65 -10.28 -1.41 5.92
C VAL A 65 -8.98 -0.85 5.34
N LEU A 66 -8.25 -0.07 6.13
CA LEU A 66 -7.00 0.56 5.71
C LEU A 66 -5.94 -0.50 5.32
N ILE A 67 -5.73 -1.49 6.19
CA ILE A 67 -4.75 -2.57 5.96
C ILE A 67 -5.13 -3.39 4.74
N GLY A 68 -6.40 -3.76 4.59
CA GLY A 68 -6.86 -4.52 3.43
C GLY A 68 -6.64 -3.79 2.10
N GLU A 69 -6.89 -2.48 2.05
CA GLU A 69 -6.63 -1.68 0.84
C GLU A 69 -5.13 -1.55 0.52
N LEU A 70 -4.27 -1.51 1.54
CA LEU A 70 -2.82 -1.48 1.37
C LEU A 70 -2.30 -2.81 0.83
N GLU A 71 -2.70 -3.94 1.43
CA GLU A 71 -2.28 -5.28 1.00
C GLU A 71 -2.71 -5.58 -0.45
N ARG A 72 -3.88 -5.07 -0.86
CA ARG A 72 -4.37 -5.23 -2.24
C ARG A 72 -3.50 -4.51 -3.28
N ARG A 73 -2.77 -3.46 -2.87
CA ARG A 73 -2.03 -2.57 -3.78
C ARG A 73 -0.51 -2.78 -3.69
N GLU A 74 0.01 -3.13 -2.53
CA GLU A 74 1.42 -3.42 -2.30
C GLU A 74 1.76 -4.87 -2.68
N PHE A 75 1.37 -5.27 -3.89
CA PHE A 75 1.69 -6.58 -4.46
C PHE A 75 3.13 -6.59 -5.01
N VAL A 76 4.12 -6.29 -4.16
CA VAL A 76 5.54 -6.31 -4.54
C VAL A 76 6.17 -7.58 -3.96
N PRO A 77 6.62 -8.53 -4.81
CA PRO A 77 7.31 -9.72 -4.33
C PRO A 77 8.58 -9.34 -3.56
N ILE A 78 8.75 -9.92 -2.38
CA ILE A 78 9.96 -9.76 -1.58
C ILE A 78 10.98 -10.77 -2.08
N VAL A 79 12.06 -10.29 -2.72
CA VAL A 79 13.18 -11.15 -3.11
C VAL A 79 13.86 -11.69 -1.86
N LYS A 80 13.81 -13.01 -1.69
CA LYS A 80 14.48 -13.74 -0.60
C LYS A 80 15.93 -14.07 -0.95
N ARG A 81 16.20 -14.42 -2.21
CA ARG A 81 17.52 -14.87 -2.67
C ARG A 81 17.69 -14.75 -4.18
N ILE A 82 18.89 -14.37 -4.63
CA ILE A 82 19.30 -14.46 -6.04
C ILE A 82 19.79 -15.88 -6.33
N ILE A 83 19.28 -16.49 -7.39
CA ILE A 83 19.61 -17.86 -7.81
C ILE A 83 20.68 -17.85 -8.88
N SER A 84 20.51 -17.03 -9.90
CA SER A 84 21.47 -16.89 -11.00
C SER A 84 21.32 -15.54 -11.69
N VAL A 85 22.38 -15.11 -12.37
CA VAL A 85 22.39 -13.92 -13.24
C VAL A 85 23.03 -14.32 -14.56
N SER A 86 22.40 -14.00 -15.69
CA SER A 86 22.79 -14.53 -17.01
C SER A 86 24.09 -13.96 -17.60
N GLY A 87 24.69 -12.93 -17.00
CA GLY A 87 25.96 -12.35 -17.46
C GLY A 87 26.40 -11.10 -16.68
N ASN A 88 27.60 -10.62 -16.97
CA ASN A 88 28.23 -9.46 -16.31
C ASN A 88 28.02 -8.13 -17.07
N SER A 89 27.15 -8.12 -18.08
CA SER A 89 26.87 -6.96 -18.93
C SER A 89 25.37 -6.83 -19.17
N GLU A 90 24.89 -5.59 -19.29
CA GLU A 90 23.48 -5.30 -19.54
C GLU A 90 23.11 -5.52 -21.02
N PRO A 91 21.90 -6.04 -21.32
CA PRO A 91 20.89 -6.52 -20.38
C PRO A 91 21.23 -7.91 -19.81
N CYS A 92 20.98 -8.12 -18.51
CA CYS A 92 21.13 -9.41 -17.85
C CYS A 92 19.81 -9.83 -17.19
N GLN A 93 19.54 -11.13 -17.16
CA GLN A 93 18.35 -11.71 -16.57
C GLN A 93 18.67 -12.23 -15.17
N TRP A 94 17.82 -11.91 -14.20
CA TRP A 94 18.00 -12.28 -12.79
C TRP A 94 16.96 -13.32 -12.42
N GLN A 95 17.40 -14.53 -12.09
CA GLN A 95 16.52 -15.55 -11.53
C GLN A 95 16.54 -15.41 -10.00
N VAL A 96 15.38 -15.23 -9.40
CA VAL A 96 15.26 -14.99 -7.96
C VAL A 96 14.17 -15.84 -7.32
N GLU A 97 14.38 -16.18 -6.05
CA GLU A 97 13.36 -16.74 -5.18
C GLU A 97 12.70 -15.59 -4.41
N THR A 98 11.37 -15.53 -4.45
CA THR A 98 10.58 -14.53 -3.72
C THR A 98 9.72 -15.19 -2.64
N ASP A 99 9.06 -14.39 -1.81
CA ASP A 99 7.98 -14.86 -0.95
C ASP A 99 6.79 -15.46 -1.72
N ARG A 100 6.72 -15.23 -3.03
CA ARG A 100 5.69 -15.77 -3.95
C ARG A 100 6.19 -16.87 -4.89
N GLY A 101 7.42 -17.37 -4.67
CA GLY A 101 8.01 -18.43 -5.47
C GLY A 101 9.08 -17.93 -6.45
N LEU A 102 9.46 -18.80 -7.38
CA LEU A 102 10.52 -18.56 -8.35
C LEU A 102 10.05 -17.59 -9.45
N THR A 103 10.85 -16.58 -9.78
CA THR A 103 10.57 -15.71 -10.93
C THR A 103 11.86 -15.18 -11.57
N SER A 104 11.74 -14.55 -12.73
CA SER A 104 12.84 -13.89 -13.42
C SER A 104 12.51 -12.43 -13.74
N PHE A 105 13.50 -11.55 -13.62
CA PHE A 105 13.45 -10.13 -13.99
C PHE A 105 14.48 -9.81 -15.07
#